data_AF-A0A8X6XES5-F1
#
_entry.id   AF-A0A8X6XES5-F1
#
_cell.length_a   1.000
_cell.length_b   1.000
_cell.length_c   1.000
_cell.angle_alpha   90.00
_cell.angle_beta   90.00
_cell.angle_gamma   90.00
#
_symmetry.space_group_name_H-M   'P 1'
#
loop_
_entity.id
_entity.type
_entity.pdbx_description
1 polymer ?
#
loop_
_entity_poly.entity_id
_entity_poly.type
_entity_poly.pdbx_seq_one_letter_code
_entity_poly.pdbx_strand_id
1 'polypeptide(L)'
;MSCYRFMKRNNLVVRSRSTVGQQLPDDWKKISDDFLTFCKQIIVENNFTEDLIFNMDEVPLLFDIPPTRTIDVQGASSVPINTTGNERTSFTVVLCKWFEIATDANF
;
A
#
# COMPACT_ATOMS: atom_id res chain seq x y z
N MET A 1 32.29 20.40 -2.14
CA MET A 1 32.34 19.14 -2.93
C MET A 1 30.90 18.66 -3.08
N SER A 2 30.33 18.62 -4.29
CA SER A 2 28.93 18.21 -4.47
C SER A 2 28.79 16.68 -4.34
N CYS A 3 27.82 16.21 -3.55
CA CYS A 3 27.53 14.78 -3.33
C CYS A 3 27.37 14.00 -4.64
N TYR A 4 26.84 14.63 -5.69
CA TYR A 4 26.71 14.02 -7.02
C TYR A 4 28.07 13.63 -7.64
N ARG A 5 29.09 14.50 -7.51
CA ARG A 5 30.43 14.22 -8.06
C ARG A 5 31.13 13.10 -7.28
N PHE A 6 30.87 13.02 -5.97
CA PHE A 6 31.37 11.93 -5.14
C PHE A 6 30.72 10.59 -5.52
N MET A 7 29.40 10.55 -5.67
CA MET A 7 28.66 9.35 -6.07
C MET A 7 29.10 8.85 -7.45
N LYS A 8 29.21 9.75 -8.43
CA LYS A 8 29.65 9.41 -9.80
C LYS A 8 31.06 8.81 -9.83
N ARG A 9 31.98 9.28 -8.99
CA ARG A 9 33.36 8.76 -8.93
C ARG A 9 33.45 7.38 -8.28
N ASN A 10 32.54 7.07 -7.36
CA ASN A 10 32.51 5.82 -6.62
C ASN A 10 31.47 4.83 -7.17
N ASN A 11 30.92 5.08 -8.38
CA ASN A 11 29.87 4.28 -9.00
C ASN A 11 28.65 4.05 -8.08
N LEU A 12 28.27 5.05 -7.30
CA LEU A 12 27.12 5.00 -6.40
C LEU A 12 25.89 5.60 -7.06
N VAL A 13 24.74 4.96 -6.86
CA VAL A 13 23.44 5.39 -7.37
C VAL A 13 22.39 5.39 -6.26
N VAL A 14 21.41 6.30 -6.38
CA VAL A 14 20.23 6.28 -5.51
C VAL A 14 19.28 5.21 -6.02
N ARG A 15 18.85 4.32 -5.13
CA ARG A 15 17.93 3.22 -5.45
C ARG A 15 16.69 3.36 -4.57
N SER A 16 15.53 3.09 -5.16
CA SER A 16 14.26 3.05 -4.43
C SER A 16 13.88 1.62 -4.12
N ARG A 17 13.24 1.38 -2.98
CA ARG A 17 12.68 0.08 -2.63
C ARG A 17 11.66 -0.36 -3.68
N SER A 18 11.85 -1.54 -4.27
CA SER A 18 10.87 -2.18 -5.14
C SER A 18 10.07 -3.20 -4.33
N THR A 19 8.74 -3.10 -4.35
CA THR A 19 7.83 -4.13 -3.84
C THR A 19 7.29 -4.94 -5.01
N VAL A 20 7.23 -6.26 -4.85
CA VAL A 20 6.54 -7.13 -5.81
C VAL A 20 5.06 -7.09 -5.47
N GLY A 21 4.23 -6.60 -6.39
CA GLY A 21 2.78 -6.60 -6.24
C GLY A 21 2.20 -8.01 -6.35
N GLN A 22 1.04 -8.22 -5.74
CA GLN A 22 0.27 -9.45 -5.94
C GLN A 22 -0.34 -9.44 -7.36
N GLN A 23 -0.37 -10.60 -8.01
CA GLN A 23 -1.07 -10.76 -9.29
C GLN A 23 -2.58 -10.87 -9.03
N LEU A 24 -3.37 -10.12 -9.80
CA LEU A 24 -4.82 -10.22 -9.74
C LEU A 24 -5.27 -11.56 -10.36
N PRO A 25 -6.28 -12.24 -9.77
CA PRO A 25 -6.90 -13.41 -10.39
C PRO A 25 -7.55 -13.06 -11.73
N ASP A 26 -7.63 -13.99 -12.68
CA ASP A 26 -8.20 -13.75 -14.02
C ASP A 26 -9.68 -13.26 -13.96
N ASP A 27 -10.46 -13.75 -13.00
CA ASP A 27 -11.88 -13.45 -12.84
C ASP A 27 -12.19 -12.30 -11.87
N TRP A 28 -11.20 -11.49 -11.49
CA TRP A 28 -11.36 -10.46 -10.44
C TRP A 28 -12.50 -9.47 -10.70
N LYS A 29 -12.74 -9.11 -11.97
CA LYS A 29 -13.81 -8.17 -12.35
C LYS A 29 -15.19 -8.71 -12.03
N LYS A 30 -15.44 -9.96 -12.42
CA LYS A 30 -16.73 -10.61 -12.18
C LYS A 30 -17.00 -10.72 -10.68
N ILE A 31 -16.00 -11.14 -9.91
CA ILE A 31 -16.11 -11.25 -8.45
C ILE A 31 -16.43 -9.88 -7.82
N SER A 32 -15.77 -8.82 -8.29
CA SER A 32 -16.03 -7.45 -7.83
C SER A 32 -17.44 -6.97 -8.16
N ASP A 33 -17.92 -7.22 -9.39
CA ASP A 33 -19.25 -6.82 -9.84
C ASP A 33 -20.36 -7.58 -9.10
N ASP A 34 -20.19 -8.89 -8.91
CA ASP A 34 -21.11 -9.74 -8.15
C ASP A 34 -21.22 -9.26 -6.70
N PHE A 35 -20.08 -8.95 -6.06
CA PHE A 35 -20.04 -8.43 -4.69
C PHE A 35 -20.71 -7.05 -4.58
N LEU A 36 -20.43 -6.14 -5.51
CA LEU A 36 -21.04 -4.80 -5.51
C LEU A 36 -22.57 -4.88 -5.66
N THR A 37 -23.05 -5.77 -6.53
CA THR A 37 -24.48 -6.00 -6.75
C THR A 37 -25.15 -6.52 -5.49
N PHE A 38 -24.53 -7.50 -4.83
CA PHE A 38 -25.00 -8.05 -3.55
C PHE A 38 -25.09 -6.97 -2.45
N CYS A 39 -24.05 -6.14 -2.28
CA CYS A 39 -24.07 -5.06 -1.29
C CYS A 39 -25.18 -4.04 -1.57
N LYS A 40 -25.36 -3.62 -2.83
CA LYS A 40 -26.44 -2.70 -3.22
C LYS A 40 -27.82 -3.24 -2.90
N GLN A 41 -28.05 -4.53 -3.13
CA GLN A 41 -29.31 -5.18 -2.82
C GLN A 41 -29.62 -5.10 -1.31
N ILE A 42 -28.64 -5.43 -0.46
CA ILE A 42 -28.79 -5.35 1.01
C ILE A 42 -29.10 -3.93 1.48
N ILE A 43 -28.42 -2.92 0.91
CA ILE A 43 -28.63 -1.51 1.27
C ILE A 43 -30.07 -1.09 0.97
N VAL A 44 -30.58 -1.46 -0.21
CA VAL A 44 -31.95 -1.14 -0.64
C VAL A 44 -32.99 -1.88 0.21
N GLU A 45 -32.79 -3.18 0.46
CA GLU A 45 -33.73 -4.01 1.24
C GLU A 45 -33.89 -3.53 2.69
N ASN A 46 -32.81 -3.05 3.30
CA ASN A 46 -32.79 -2.60 4.69
C ASN A 46 -32.98 -1.08 4.83
N ASN A 47 -33.11 -0.35 3.71
CA ASN A 47 -33.23 1.10 3.67
C ASN A 47 -32.13 1.81 4.49
N PHE A 48 -30.88 1.33 4.38
CA PHE A 48 -29.75 1.96 5.05
C PHE A 48 -29.44 3.30 4.38
N THR A 49 -29.31 4.35 5.18
CA THR A 49 -28.75 5.63 4.71
C THR A 49 -27.24 5.51 4.61
N GLU A 50 -26.63 6.21 3.67
CA GLU A 50 -25.17 6.18 3.44
C GLU A 50 -24.38 6.53 4.71
N ASP A 51 -24.91 7.44 5.53
CA ASP A 51 -24.35 7.86 6.82
C ASP A 51 -24.28 6.75 7.89
N LEU A 52 -24.93 5.61 7.66
CA LEU A 52 -24.94 4.44 8.55
C LEU A 52 -24.00 3.33 8.08
N ILE A 53 -23.38 3.48 6.92
CA ILE A 53 -22.42 2.51 6.38
C ILE A 53 -21.02 2.98 6.76
N PHE A 54 -20.30 2.15 7.50
CA PHE A 54 -18.93 2.42 7.89
C PHE A 54 -18.02 1.34 7.34
N ASN A 55 -16.90 1.76 6.75
CA ASN A 55 -15.83 0.85 6.39
C ASN A 55 -14.83 0.76 7.55
N MET A 56 -14.47 -0.46 7.92
CA MET A 56 -13.47 -0.73 8.95
C MET A 56 -12.38 -1.62 8.38
N ASP A 57 -11.14 -1.26 8.62
CA ASP A 57 -9.99 -2.05 8.21
C ASP A 57 -8.91 -2.10 9.29
N GLU A 58 -8.17 -3.21 9.30
CA GLU A 58 -7.06 -3.45 10.20
C GLU A 58 -5.75 -3.20 9.45
N VAL A 59 -4.93 -2.26 9.94
CA VAL A 59 -3.64 -1.95 9.35
C VAL A 59 -2.52 -2.20 10.36
N PRO A 60 -1.54 -3.08 10.05
CA PRO A 60 -0.35 -3.23 10.89
C PRO A 60 0.56 -2.02 10.69
N LEU A 61 0.86 -1.29 11.77
CA LEU A 61 1.88 -0.25 11.78
C LEU A 61 3.19 -0.82 12.30
N LEU A 62 4.21 -0.79 11.45
CA LEU A 62 5.57 -1.20 11.79
C LEU A 62 6.22 -0.14 12.68
N PHE A 63 6.95 -0.58 13.71
CA PHE A 63 7.76 0.33 14.53
C PHE A 63 8.99 0.86 13.77
N ASP A 64 9.42 0.15 12.73
CA ASP A 64 10.53 0.55 11.88
C ASP A 64 10.00 1.09 10.54
N ILE A 65 10.32 2.35 10.25
CA ILE A 65 9.96 3.01 8.99
C ILE A 65 11.28 3.35 8.27
N PRO A 66 11.91 2.36 7.61
CA PRO A 66 13.17 2.60 6.94
C PRO A 66 12.99 3.56 5.77
N PRO A 67 14.00 4.39 5.44
CA PRO A 67 13.95 5.30 4.32
C PRO A 67 13.71 4.53 3.01
N THR A 68 12.83 5.06 2.17
CA THR A 68 12.46 4.44 0.87
C THR A 68 13.57 4.48 -0.17
N ARG A 69 14.62 5.26 0.08
CA ARG A 69 15.78 5.44 -0.79
C ARG A 69 17.06 5.12 -0.04
N THR A 70 17.93 4.39 -0.71
CA THR A 70 19.28 4.06 -0.21
C THR A 70 20.31 4.28 -1.32
N ILE A 71 21.58 4.40 -0.93
CA ILE A 71 22.70 4.59 -1.85
C ILE A 71 23.44 3.26 -1.95
N ASP A 72 23.61 2.74 -3.15
CA ASP A 72 24.34 1.50 -3.40
C ASP A 72 25.15 1.56 -4.69
N VAL A 73 26.04 0.59 -4.88
CA VAL A 73 26.88 0.45 -6.07
C VAL A 73 26.03 0.12 -7.29
N GLN A 74 26.34 0.78 -8.40
CA GLN A 74 25.71 0.55 -9.68
C GLN A 74 25.93 -0.89 -10.14
N GLY A 75 24.84 -1.64 -10.35
CA GLY A 75 24.88 -3.05 -10.79
C GLY A 75 24.62 -4.08 -9.69
N ALA A 76 24.39 -3.67 -8.44
CA ALA A 76 23.96 -4.57 -7.37
C ALA A 76 22.62 -5.23 -7.72
N SER A 77 22.55 -6.56 -7.56
CA SER A 77 21.36 -7.38 -7.85
C SER A 77 20.28 -7.23 -6.78
N SER A 78 20.67 -7.04 -5.52
CA SER A 78 19.79 -6.71 -4.40
C SER A 78 20.43 -5.61 -3.55
N VAL A 79 19.60 -4.71 -3.04
CA VAL A 79 20.06 -3.61 -2.19
C VAL A 79 19.51 -3.84 -0.78
N PRO A 80 20.36 -4.19 0.20
CA PRO A 80 19.90 -4.34 1.58
C PRO A 80 19.48 -2.97 2.13
N ILE A 81 18.31 -2.92 2.74
CA ILE A 81 17.82 -1.73 3.43
C ILE A 81 18.27 -1.85 4.88
N ASN A 82 19.01 -0.85 5.37
CA ASN A 82 19.37 -0.79 6.78
C ASN A 82 18.12 -0.50 7.60
N THR A 83 17.65 -1.51 8.31
CA THR A 83 16.57 -1.45 9.29
C THR A 83 17.17 -1.32 10.69
N THR A 84 16.37 -0.87 11.66
CA THR A 84 16.79 -0.76 13.07
C THR A 84 16.79 -2.11 13.80
N GLY A 85 16.61 -3.22 13.07
CA GLY A 85 16.46 -4.57 13.64
C GLY A 85 15.09 -4.85 14.24
N ASN A 86 14.14 -3.91 14.12
CA ASN A 86 12.80 -4.00 14.68
C ASN A 86 11.70 -4.22 13.63
N GLU A 87 12.09 -4.65 12.44
CA GLU A 87 11.25 -4.87 11.26
C GLU A 87 10.09 -5.86 11.44
N ARG A 88 10.11 -6.68 12.50
CA ARG A 88 9.07 -7.66 12.82
C ARG A 88 8.13 -7.21 13.93
N THR A 89 8.44 -6.14 14.64
CA THR A 89 7.48 -5.63 15.63
C THR A 89 6.55 -4.64 14.93
N SER A 90 5.28 -4.84 15.21
CA SER A 90 4.21 -3.98 14.75
C SER A 90 3.17 -3.90 15.84
N PHE A 91 2.35 -2.88 15.75
CA PHE A 91 1.08 -2.85 16.45
C PHE A 91 -0.03 -2.74 15.41
N THR A 92 -1.13 -3.41 15.68
CA THR A 92 -2.32 -3.31 14.87
C THR A 92 -3.07 -2.04 15.22
N VAL A 93 -3.49 -1.30 14.20
CA VAL A 93 -4.49 -0.24 14.35
C VAL A 93 -5.74 -0.64 13.58
N VAL A 94 -6.89 -0.50 14.23
CA VAL A 94 -8.20 -0.61 13.59
C VAL A 94 -8.72 0.80 13.36
N LEU A 95 -9.10 1.09 12.12
CA LEU A 95 -9.72 2.35 11.76
C LEU A 95 -11.09 2.11 11.17
N CYS A 96 -12.04 2.93 11.58
CA CYS A 96 -13.40 2.95 11.06
C CYS A 96 -13.66 4.33 10.46
N LYS A 97 -14.15 4.37 9.23
CA LYS A 97 -14.51 5.60 8.52
C LYS A 97 -15.90 5.48 7.91
N TRP A 98 -16.59 6.60 7.74
CA TRP A 98 -17.83 6.62 6.96
C TRP A 98 -17.57 6.15 5.53
N PHE A 99 -18.54 5.46 4.97
CA PHE A 99 -18.49 5.00 3.59
C PHE A 99 -18.84 6.17 2.67
N GLU A 100 -17.82 6.68 1.98
CA GLU A 100 -18.02 7.66 0.91
C GLU A 100 -18.09 6.90 -0.41
N ILE A 101 -19.28 6.86 -1.03
CA ILE A 101 -19.40 6.37 -2.41
C ILE A 101 -18.65 7.36 -3.28
N ALA A 102 -17.46 6.97 -3.76
CA ALA A 102 -16.78 7.69 -4.82
C ALA A 102 -17.74 7.76 -6.01
N THR A 103 -18.34 8.94 -6.23
CA THR A 103 -19.24 9.20 -7.36
C THR A 103 -18.50 9.25 -8.69
N ASP A 104 -17.17 9.14 -8.68
CA ASP A 104 -16.35 9.07 -9.88
C ASP A 104 -15.57 7.75 -9.93
N ALA A 105 -16.21 6.76 -10.54
CA ALA A 105 -15.55 5.57 -11.04
C ALA A 105 -14.54 5.96 -12.13
N ASN A 106 -13.26 6.05 -11.76
CA ASN A 106 -12.13 5.90 -12.67
C ASN A 106 -11.08 5.01 -11.99
N PHE A 107 -11.35 3.70 -12.03
CA PHE A 107 -10.32 2.67 -11.92
C PHE A 107 -9.92 2.22 -13.33
#